data_AF-A0A0L0EPM6-F1
#
_entry.id   AF-A0A0L0EPM6-F1
#
_cell.length_a   1.000
_cell.length_b   1.000
_cell.length_c   1.000
_cell.angle_alpha   90.00
_cell.angle_beta   90.00
_cell.angle_gamma   90.00
#
_symmetry.space_group_name_H-M   'P 1'
#
loop_
_entity.id
_entity.type
_entity.pdbx_description
1 polymer ?
#
loop_
_entity_poly.entity_id
_entity_poly.type
_entity_poly.pdbx_seq_one_letter_code
_entity_poly.pdbx_strand_id
1 'polypeptide(L)'
;MKKQGLFIGLCLVTLAGCQVSQPAPYEQDKAPEERQEYSGVEGLAQAQRDQVYLMDKELRDKCRNAKVDLAVAQGDKNDQEIARQTDIIKQTCRQ
;
A
#
# COMPACT_ATOMS: atom_id res chain seq x y z
N MET A 1 -58.72 -12.49 11.89
CA MET A 1 -57.49 -11.68 12.12
C MET A 1 -56.35 -12.52 12.71
N LYS A 2 -55.97 -13.66 12.10
CA LYS A 2 -54.96 -14.59 12.67
C LYS A 2 -53.78 -14.88 11.73
N LYS A 3 -53.89 -14.53 10.44
CA LYS A 3 -52.89 -14.82 9.40
C LYS A 3 -51.81 -13.74 9.25
N GLN A 4 -52.06 -12.50 9.71
CA GLN A 4 -51.11 -11.39 9.57
C GLN A 4 -49.98 -11.40 10.61
N GLY A 5 -50.22 -11.93 11.82
CA GLY A 5 -49.18 -12.04 12.86
C GLY A 5 -48.09 -13.07 12.54
N LEU A 6 -48.42 -14.10 11.75
CA LEU A 6 -47.48 -15.16 11.37
C LEU A 6 -46.43 -14.66 10.36
N PHE A 7 -46.82 -13.73 9.47
CA PHE A 7 -45.91 -13.16 8.47
C PHE A 7 -44.88 -12.20 9.07
N ILE A 8 -45.27 -11.42 10.09
CA ILE A 8 -44.37 -10.47 10.76
C ILE A 8 -43.30 -11.21 11.60
N GLY A 9 -43.68 -12.31 12.25
CA GLY A 9 -42.74 -13.15 13.00
C GLY A 9 -41.68 -13.83 12.13
N LEU A 10 -42.04 -14.24 10.91
CA LEU A 10 -41.11 -14.90 9.98
C LEU A 10 -40.04 -13.95 9.43
N CYS A 11 -40.39 -12.68 9.18
CA CYS A 11 -39.43 -11.67 8.72
C CYS A 11 -38.37 -11.31 9.76
N LEU A 12 -38.69 -11.37 11.06
CA LEU A 12 -37.74 -11.05 12.13
C LEU A 12 -36.66 -12.14 12.29
N VAL A 13 -36.97 -13.40 11.98
CA VAL A 13 -36.01 -14.51 12.08
C VAL A 13 -35.00 -14.49 10.91
N THR A 14 -35.41 -13.99 9.74
CA THR A 14 -34.52 -13.93 8.57
C THR A 14 -33.48 -12.81 8.63
N LEU A 15 -33.65 -11.78 9.48
CA LEU A 15 -32.65 -10.71 9.65
C LEU A 15 -31.49 -11.08 10.57
N ALA A 16 -31.62 -12.11 11.41
CA ALA A 16 -30.56 -12.56 12.33
C ALA A 16 -29.42 -13.32 11.60
N GLY A 17 -29.56 -13.59 10.30
CA GLY A 17 -28.61 -14.35 9.50
C GLY A 17 -27.42 -13.56 8.94
N CYS A 18 -27.41 -12.22 9.04
CA CYS A 18 -26.23 -11.43 8.68
C CYS A 18 -25.24 -11.42 9.84
N GLN A 19 -24.54 -12.53 10.07
CA GLN A 19 -23.24 -12.46 10.73
C GLN A 19 -22.33 -11.66 9.81
N VAL A 20 -22.26 -10.35 10.05
CA VAL A 20 -21.21 -9.50 9.49
C VAL A 20 -19.90 -10.11 9.94
N SER A 21 -19.27 -10.88 9.05
CA SER A 21 -17.85 -11.16 9.15
C SER A 21 -17.17 -9.81 9.30
N GLN A 22 -16.50 -9.58 10.42
CA GLN A 22 -15.73 -8.35 10.57
C GLN A 22 -14.73 -8.32 9.41
N PRO A 23 -14.68 -7.22 8.64
CA PRO A 23 -13.74 -7.14 7.54
C PRO A 23 -12.32 -7.28 8.09
N ALA A 24 -11.42 -7.85 7.29
CA ALA A 24 -10.02 -7.94 7.67
C ALA A 24 -9.49 -6.55 8.03
N PRO A 25 -8.56 -6.44 8.99
CA PRO A 25 -8.02 -5.16 9.43
C PRO A 25 -7.28 -4.40 8.31
N TYR A 26 -6.90 -5.07 7.23
CA TYR A 26 -6.38 -4.49 6.01
C TYR A 26 -6.42 -5.53 4.88
N GLU A 27 -6.17 -5.11 3.64
CA GLU A 27 -6.16 -5.97 2.45
C GLU A 27 -4.90 -6.84 2.40
N GLN A 28 -4.90 -7.92 3.18
CA GLN A 28 -3.73 -8.79 3.40
C GLN A 28 -3.14 -9.38 2.11
N ASP A 29 -3.99 -9.71 1.14
CA ASP A 29 -3.60 -10.32 -0.14
C ASP A 29 -3.00 -9.33 -1.13
N LYS A 30 -3.03 -8.02 -0.82
CA LYS A 30 -2.45 -6.98 -1.66
C LYS A 30 -1.05 -6.61 -1.22
N ALA A 31 -0.21 -6.21 -2.18
CA ALA A 31 1.09 -5.61 -1.89
C ALA A 31 0.91 -4.24 -1.21
N PRO A 32 1.88 -3.76 -0.40
CA PRO A 32 1.83 -2.45 0.24
C PRO A 32 1.47 -1.29 -0.69
N GLU A 33 1.88 -1.36 -1.96
CA GLU A 33 1.60 -0.37 -3.00
C GLU A 33 0.13 -0.30 -3.43
N GLU A 34 -0.62 -1.39 -3.23
CA GLU A 34 -1.97 -1.58 -3.76
C GLU A 34 -3.05 -1.54 -2.67
N ARG A 35 -2.64 -1.52 -1.40
CA ARG A 35 -3.52 -1.47 -0.23
C ARG A 35 -4.11 -0.08 -0.06
N GLN A 36 -5.42 -0.02 0.09
CA GLN A 36 -6.19 1.22 0.26
C GLN A 36 -6.96 1.24 1.59
N GLU A 37 -7.31 0.07 2.12
CA GLU A 37 -8.16 -0.05 3.30
C GLU A 37 -7.39 -0.55 4.52
N TYR A 38 -7.55 0.18 5.63
CA TYR A 38 -6.99 -0.15 6.94
C TYR A 38 -8.06 0.13 8.01
N SER A 39 -8.27 -0.82 8.92
CA SER A 39 -9.31 -0.78 9.94
C SER A 39 -8.79 -1.31 11.27
N GLY A 40 -9.23 -0.66 12.35
CA GLY A 40 -8.83 -1.02 13.71
C GLY A 40 -7.35 -0.77 14.01
N VAL A 41 -6.93 -1.20 15.20
CA VAL A 41 -5.57 -1.02 15.71
C VAL A 41 -4.52 -1.75 14.87
N GLU A 42 -4.86 -2.96 14.41
CA GLU A 42 -3.97 -3.76 13.56
C GLU A 42 -3.80 -3.13 12.17
N GLY A 43 -4.88 -2.61 11.59
CA GLY A 43 -4.85 -1.88 10.32
C GLY A 43 -3.98 -0.64 10.42
N LEU A 44 -4.10 0.14 11.49
CA LEU A 44 -3.25 1.33 11.70
C LEU A 44 -1.76 0.96 11.83
N ALA A 45 -1.45 -0.09 12.60
CA ALA A 45 -0.08 -0.58 12.72
C ALA A 45 0.48 -1.06 11.38
N GLN A 46 -0.36 -1.68 10.54
CA GLN A 46 0.03 -2.08 9.19
C GLN A 46 0.24 -0.86 8.28
N ALA A 47 -0.63 0.15 8.33
CA ALA A 47 -0.49 1.37 7.54
C ALA A 47 0.85 2.08 7.83
N GLN A 48 1.29 2.10 9.09
CA GLN A 48 2.60 2.66 9.44
C GLN A 48 3.75 1.84 8.83
N ARG A 49 3.68 0.50 8.86
CA ARG A 49 4.69 -0.35 8.23
C ARG A 49 4.73 -0.15 6.71
N ASP A 50 3.56 -0.11 6.09
CA ASP A 50 3.43 0.06 4.64
C ASP A 50 3.96 1.45 4.23
N GLN A 51 3.69 2.50 5.02
CA GLN A 51 4.26 3.83 4.78
C GLN A 51 5.80 3.83 4.81
N VAL A 52 6.41 3.22 5.83
CA VAL A 52 7.89 3.12 5.92
C VAL A 52 8.44 2.33 4.74
N TYR A 53 7.79 1.21 4.39
CA TYR A 53 8.16 0.41 3.23
C TYR A 53 8.12 1.22 1.93
N LEU A 54 7.05 1.99 1.71
CA LEU A 54 6.88 2.80 0.50
C LEU A 54 7.91 3.93 0.42
N MET A 55 8.23 4.58 1.55
CA MET A 55 9.29 5.58 1.60
C MET A 55 10.66 4.99 1.27
N ASP A 56 11.01 3.85 1.86
CA ASP A 56 12.28 3.18 1.57
C ASP A 56 12.31 2.66 0.12
N LYS A 57 11.18 2.18 -0.40
CA LYS A 57 11.05 1.77 -1.80
C LYS A 57 11.28 2.94 -2.75
N GLU A 58 10.66 4.08 -2.50
CA GLU A 58 10.86 5.29 -3.31
C GLU A 58 12.34 5.69 -3.33
N LEU A 59 13.02 5.62 -2.19
CA LEU A 59 14.44 5.93 -2.10
C LEU A 59 15.30 4.93 -2.89
N ARG A 60 15.01 3.63 -2.79
CA ARG A 60 15.67 2.59 -3.59
C ARG A 60 15.43 2.77 -5.08
N ASP A 61 14.21 3.12 -5.48
CA ASP A 61 13.86 3.36 -6.88
C ASP A 61 14.60 4.59 -7.43
N LYS A 62 14.69 5.69 -6.66
CA LYS A 62 15.50 6.87 -7.02
C LYS A 62 16.98 6.51 -7.19
N CYS A 63 17.55 5.76 -6.24
CA CYS A 63 18.92 5.29 -6.32
C CYS A 63 19.16 4.42 -7.57
N ARG A 64 18.25 3.47 -7.86
CA ARG A 64 18.35 2.62 -9.06
C ARG A 64 18.32 3.45 -10.33
N ASN A 65 17.37 4.38 -10.43
CA ASN A 65 17.24 5.22 -11.61
C ASN A 65 18.47 6.10 -11.80
N ALA A 66 19.00 6.71 -10.73
CA ALA A 66 20.21 7.52 -10.80
C ALA A 66 21.44 6.71 -11.26
N LYS A 67 21.55 5.42 -10.88
CA LYS A 67 22.60 4.52 -11.38
C LYS A 67 22.46 4.24 -12.88
N VAL A 68 21.23 4.05 -13.37
CA VAL A 68 20.96 3.87 -14.79
C VAL A 68 21.30 5.15 -15.55
N ASP A 69 20.85 6.30 -15.08
CA ASP A 69 21.10 7.60 -15.70
C ASP A 69 22.59 7.94 -15.72
N LEU A 70 23.33 7.59 -14.66
CA LEU A 70 24.78 7.72 -14.63
C LEU A 70 25.44 6.88 -15.74
N ALA A 71 25.00 5.63 -15.93
CA ALA A 71 25.55 4.77 -16.98
C ALA A 71 25.26 5.31 -18.38
N VAL A 72 24.06 5.87 -18.61
CA VAL A 72 23.71 6.55 -19.86
C VAL A 72 24.61 7.77 -20.07
N ALA A 73 24.73 8.64 -19.06
CA ALA A 73 25.56 9.85 -19.13
C ALA A 73 27.04 9.55 -19.38
N GLN A 74 27.56 8.45 -18.83
CA GLN A 74 28.91 7.95 -19.13
C GLN A 74 29.07 7.52 -20.59
N GLY A 75 28.06 6.85 -21.16
CA GLY A 75 28.03 6.50 -22.59
C GLY A 75 28.03 7.74 -23.48
N ASP A 76 27.27 8.76 -23.09
CA ASP A 76 27.11 10.01 -23.84
C ASP A 76 28.24 11.03 -23.60
N LYS A 77 29.18 10.73 -22.70
CA LYS A 77 30.27 11.64 -22.25
C LYS A 77 29.74 12.99 -21.76
N ASN A 78 28.60 12.97 -21.06
CA ASN A 78 27.98 14.16 -20.49
C ASN A 78 28.48 14.39 -19.06
N ASP A 79 29.60 15.08 -18.91
CA ASP A 79 30.27 15.30 -17.62
C ASP A 79 29.39 16.00 -16.57
N GLN A 80 28.51 16.90 -17.00
CA GLN A 80 27.58 17.58 -16.09
C GLN A 80 26.58 16.60 -15.48
N GLU A 81 26.02 15.71 -16.32
CA GLU A 81 25.04 14.73 -15.87
C GLU A 81 25.70 13.63 -15.04
N ILE A 82 26.93 13.24 -15.39
CA ILE A 82 27.75 12.32 -14.57
C ILE A 82 27.93 12.87 -13.15
N ALA A 83 28.30 14.16 -13.02
CA ALA A 83 28.48 14.79 -11.72
C ALA A 83 27.16 14.86 -10.92
N ARG A 84 26.07 15.25 -11.58
CA ARG A 84 24.73 15.30 -10.96
C ARG A 84 24.30 13.92 -10.45
N GLN A 85 24.34 12.90 -11.30
CA GLN A 85 23.87 11.56 -10.93
C GLN A 85 24.74 10.92 -9.85
N THR A 86 26.05 11.21 -9.85
CA THR A 86 26.95 10.80 -8.77
C THR A 86 26.55 11.41 -7.41
N ASP A 87 26.14 12.68 -7.38
CA ASP A 87 25.68 13.33 -6.15
C ASP A 87 24.32 12.76 -5.68
N ILE A 88 23.38 12.58 -6.60
CA ILE A 88 22.09 11.94 -6.30
C ILE A 88 22.30 10.54 -5.70
N ILE A 89 23.19 9.73 -6.28
CA ILE A 89 23.54 8.40 -5.77
C ILE A 89 24.08 8.49 -4.34
N LYS A 90 24.99 9.42 -4.05
CA LYS A 90 25.54 9.60 -2.70
C LYS A 90 24.47 9.97 -1.66
N GLN A 91 23.47 10.75 -2.07
CA GLN A 91 22.42 11.22 -1.17
C GLN A 91 21.29 10.20 -0.99
N THR A 92 20.99 9.42 -2.03
CA THR A 92 19.80 8.56 -2.07
C THR A 92 20.09 7.08 -1.87
N CYS A 93 21.24 6.58 -2.30
CA CYS A 93 21.59 5.18 -2.10
C CYS A 93 22.07 4.97 -0.65
N ARG A 94 21.22 4.40 0.20
CA ARG A 94 21.68 3.84 1.49
C ARG A 94 22.58 2.62 1.21
N GLN A 95 23.68 2.50 1.96
CA GLN A 95 24.63 1.39 1.86
C GLN A 95 23.99 0.06 2.26
#